data_AF-A0A1Q7HLE2-F1
#
_entry.id   AF-A0A1Q7HLE2-F1
#
_cell.length_a   1.000
_cell.length_b   1.000
_cell.length_c   1.000
_cell.angle_alpha   90.00
_cell.angle_beta   90.00
_cell.angle_gamma   90.00
#
_symmetry.space_group_name_H-M   'P 1'
#
loop_
_entity.id
_entity.type
_entity.pdbx_description
1 polymer ?
#
loop_
_entity_poly.entity_id
_entity_poly.type
_entity_poly.pdbx_seq_one_letter_code
_entity_poly.pdbx_strand_id
1 'polypeptide(L)'
;MLRDRLLARLAEMGDAPDHQRLAAEVLGIKGASPELARRLVAQALVLEDRRDEWRRAGERICRDAPTTPAVYLLKDAGDRPLYVGKAINLRRRLRAHFAGRRWRAIKPDLSHIAGAEWQEVGSELEALLREAAWIHERQPTVNVQVGEPDLAARDIPRALVRDVLVIAPSVEEDSVELVGARVDGEWMIQRTRRNGADLAVHAQRIMRFFRSRLRRDVVEPALAPIVFSWLARRGVNATRLDPHDVRDARELRTRLAALLRDERLFRERLEQC
;
A
#
# COMPACT_ATOMS: atom_id res chain seq x y z
N MET A 1 -33.45 -5.55 -3.32
CA MET A 1 -32.42 -6.21 -2.47
C MET A 1 -33.06 -6.68 -1.16
N LEU A 2 -32.35 -7.39 -0.26
CA LEU A 2 -32.93 -7.89 1.00
C LEU A 2 -33.53 -6.74 1.84
N ARG A 3 -32.79 -5.64 1.94
CA ARG A 3 -33.24 -4.37 2.55
C ARG A 3 -34.60 -3.90 2.05
N ASP A 4 -34.75 -3.76 0.73
CA ASP A 4 -35.99 -3.23 0.13
C ASP A 4 -37.19 -4.14 0.44
N ARG A 5 -36.97 -5.46 0.48
CA ARG A 5 -38.01 -6.41 0.89
C ARG A 5 -38.39 -6.23 2.36
N LEU A 6 -37.42 -6.05 3.25
CA LEU A 6 -37.68 -5.80 4.67
C LEU A 6 -38.46 -4.48 4.86
N LEU A 7 -38.03 -3.40 4.21
CA LEU A 7 -38.69 -2.09 4.32
C LEU A 7 -40.10 -2.08 3.72
N ALA A 8 -40.30 -2.71 2.55
CA ALA A 8 -41.61 -2.82 1.93
C ALA A 8 -42.60 -3.58 2.84
N ARG A 9 -42.16 -4.71 3.42
CA ARG A 9 -43.00 -5.49 4.33
C ARG A 9 -43.29 -4.76 5.65
N LEU A 10 -42.33 -4.02 6.19
CA LEU A 10 -42.57 -3.18 7.37
C LEU A 10 -43.61 -2.10 7.08
N ALA A 11 -43.54 -1.46 5.90
CA ALA A 11 -44.53 -0.47 5.49
C ALA A 11 -45.94 -1.07 5.31
N GLU A 12 -46.05 -2.29 4.77
CA GLU A 12 -47.33 -3.03 4.66
C GLU A 12 -47.97 -3.33 6.01
N MET A 13 -47.17 -3.52 7.07
CA MET A 13 -47.65 -3.91 8.40
C MET A 13 -48.10 -2.74 9.29
N GLY A 14 -47.82 -1.49 8.90
CA GLY A 14 -48.23 -0.29 9.65
C GLY A 14 -47.56 -0.16 11.02
N ASP A 15 -48.28 0.41 11.99
CA ASP A 15 -47.72 0.85 13.28
C ASP A 15 -47.38 -0.28 14.27
N ALA A 16 -47.89 -1.50 14.04
CA ALA A 16 -47.68 -2.65 14.91
C ALA A 16 -47.13 -3.86 14.14
N PRO A 17 -45.88 -3.80 13.62
CA PRO A 17 -45.34 -4.84 12.76
C PRO A 17 -45.08 -6.17 13.49
N ASP A 18 -45.57 -7.25 12.88
CA ASP A 18 -45.27 -8.62 13.30
C ASP A 18 -43.87 -9.03 12.81
N HIS A 19 -42.89 -8.81 13.68
CA HIS A 19 -41.51 -9.12 13.38
C HIS A 19 -41.24 -10.63 13.29
N GLN A 20 -42.05 -11.49 13.93
CA GLN A 20 -41.88 -12.94 13.82
C GLN A 20 -42.25 -13.41 12.42
N ARG A 21 -43.39 -12.91 11.90
CA ARG A 21 -43.81 -13.14 10.52
C ARG A 21 -42.78 -12.59 9.53
N LEU A 22 -42.30 -11.38 9.75
CA LEU A 22 -41.30 -10.76 8.89
C LEU A 22 -39.98 -11.55 8.85
N ALA A 23 -39.48 -11.98 10.02
CA ALA A 23 -38.26 -12.79 10.11
C ALA A 23 -38.43 -14.15 9.41
N ALA A 24 -39.59 -14.79 9.55
CA ALA A 24 -39.88 -16.06 8.87
C ALA A 24 -39.96 -15.90 7.35
N GLU A 25 -40.67 -14.89 6.86
CA GLU A 25 -40.92 -14.69 5.42
C GLU A 25 -39.71 -14.14 4.66
N VAL A 26 -38.94 -13.23 5.27
CA VAL A 26 -37.86 -12.49 4.57
C VAL A 26 -36.47 -12.99 4.93
N LEU A 27 -36.25 -13.37 6.19
CA LEU A 27 -34.96 -13.89 6.67
C LEU A 27 -34.90 -15.42 6.71
N GLY A 28 -36.04 -16.11 6.61
CA GLY A 28 -36.15 -17.57 6.74
C GLY A 28 -36.00 -18.08 8.18
N ILE A 29 -36.11 -17.20 9.19
CA ILE A 29 -35.89 -17.54 10.60
C ILE A 29 -37.25 -17.81 11.26
N LYS A 30 -37.55 -19.09 11.51
CA LYS A 30 -38.80 -19.54 12.14
C LYS A 30 -38.63 -19.76 13.64
N GLY A 31 -39.70 -19.51 14.41
CA GLY A 31 -39.75 -19.82 15.85
C GLY A 31 -38.99 -18.86 16.77
N ALA A 32 -38.49 -17.73 16.27
CA ALA A 32 -37.90 -16.69 17.12
C ALA A 32 -38.99 -16.03 18.00
N SER A 33 -38.67 -15.69 19.25
CA SER A 33 -39.56 -14.89 20.10
C SER A 33 -39.80 -13.50 19.48
N PRO A 34 -40.90 -12.79 19.83
CA PRO A 34 -41.17 -11.45 19.29
C PRO A 34 -39.98 -10.49 19.43
N GLU A 35 -39.36 -10.49 20.61
CA GLU A 35 -38.21 -9.63 20.92
C GLU A 35 -36.96 -10.02 20.10
N LEU A 36 -36.67 -11.32 19.97
CA LEU A 36 -35.55 -11.80 19.16
C LEU A 36 -35.77 -11.49 17.67
N ALA A 37 -36.98 -11.72 17.16
CA ALA A 37 -37.32 -11.44 15.77
C ALA A 37 -37.19 -9.95 15.44
N ARG A 38 -37.65 -9.07 16.34
CA ARG A 38 -37.45 -7.62 16.22
C ARG A 38 -35.97 -7.25 16.13
N ARG A 39 -35.15 -7.78 17.03
CA ARG A 39 -33.69 -7.55 17.03
C ARG A 39 -33.02 -8.05 15.75
N LEU A 40 -33.39 -9.24 15.26
CA LEU A 40 -32.83 -9.83 14.04
C LEU A 40 -33.17 -9.01 12.80
N VAL A 41 -34.41 -8.54 12.67
CA VAL A 41 -34.84 -7.65 11.58
C VAL A 41 -34.06 -6.34 11.63
N ALA A 42 -33.97 -5.71 12.80
CA ALA A 42 -33.21 -4.46 12.97
C ALA A 42 -31.73 -4.64 12.60
N GLN A 43 -31.10 -5.73 13.06
CA GLN A 43 -29.71 -6.06 12.70
C GLN A 43 -29.54 -6.31 11.20
N ALA A 44 -30.49 -7.01 10.55
CA ALA A 44 -30.44 -7.25 9.12
C ALA A 44 -30.51 -5.95 8.31
N LEU A 45 -31.37 -5.00 8.71
CA LEU A 45 -31.43 -3.67 8.10
C LEU A 45 -30.11 -2.92 8.24
N VAL A 46 -29.54 -2.86 9.44
CA VAL A 46 -28.24 -2.20 9.70
C VAL A 46 -27.11 -2.81 8.87
N LEU A 47 -27.07 -4.13 8.74
CA LEU A 47 -26.05 -4.81 7.93
C LEU A 47 -26.20 -4.52 6.44
N GLU A 48 -27.44 -4.45 5.93
CA GLU A 48 -27.69 -4.13 4.53
C GLU A 48 -27.44 -2.64 4.23
N ASP A 49 -27.80 -1.71 5.13
CA ASP A 49 -27.43 -0.29 5.03
C ASP A 49 -25.91 -0.14 4.92
N ARG A 50 -25.16 -0.79 5.81
CA ARG A 50 -23.68 -0.76 5.79
C ARG A 50 -23.12 -1.36 4.50
N ARG A 51 -23.71 -2.45 4.02
CA ARG A 51 -23.30 -3.08 2.75
C ARG A 51 -23.51 -2.13 1.57
N ASP A 52 -24.61 -1.39 1.55
CA ASP A 52 -24.92 -0.41 0.52
C ASP A 52 -23.97 0.79 0.57
N GLU A 53 -23.68 1.31 1.75
CA GLU A 53 -22.68 2.36 1.95
C GLU A 53 -21.29 1.92 1.48
N TRP A 54 -20.84 0.74 1.90
CA TRP A 54 -19.57 0.15 1.50
C TRP A 54 -19.46 -0.05 -0.01
N ARG A 55 -20.54 -0.51 -0.66
CA ARG A 55 -20.61 -0.65 -2.12
C ARG A 55 -20.50 0.69 -2.82
N ARG A 56 -21.26 1.70 -2.38
CA ARG A 56 -21.22 3.06 -2.95
C ARG A 56 -19.85 3.71 -2.76
N ALA A 57 -19.22 3.54 -1.59
CA ALA A 57 -17.85 3.98 -1.33
C ALA A 57 -16.88 3.30 -2.30
N GLY A 58 -16.99 1.99 -2.47
CA GLY A 58 -16.21 1.22 -3.42
C GLY A 58 -16.34 1.69 -4.86
N GLU A 59 -17.56 1.96 -5.32
CA GLU A 59 -17.83 2.51 -6.66
C GLU A 59 -17.15 3.86 -6.86
N ARG A 60 -17.25 4.78 -5.88
CA ARG A 60 -16.58 6.08 -5.94
C ARG A 60 -15.06 5.93 -5.98
N ILE A 61 -14.49 5.23 -5.00
CA ILE A 61 -13.05 5.01 -4.88
C ILE A 61 -12.48 4.36 -6.15
N CYS A 62 -13.12 3.32 -6.68
CA CYS A 62 -12.63 2.59 -7.85
C CYS A 62 -12.75 3.38 -9.16
N ARG A 63 -13.68 4.34 -9.25
CA ARG A 63 -13.81 5.20 -10.43
C ARG A 63 -12.64 6.17 -10.54
N ASP A 64 -12.17 6.68 -9.41
CA ASP A 64 -11.15 7.73 -9.37
C ASP A 64 -9.72 7.16 -9.30
N ALA A 65 -9.58 5.87 -8.93
CA ALA A 65 -8.29 5.19 -8.84
C ALA A 65 -7.60 4.95 -10.20
N PRO A 66 -6.29 5.22 -10.35
CA PRO A 66 -5.55 4.98 -11.59
C PRO A 66 -5.32 3.48 -11.87
N THR A 67 -4.91 3.18 -13.10
CA THR A 67 -4.53 1.81 -13.53
C THR A 67 -3.03 1.54 -13.42
N THR A 68 -2.27 2.48 -12.86
CA THR A 68 -0.82 2.42 -12.64
C THR A 68 -0.48 1.72 -11.32
N PRO A 69 0.81 1.37 -11.12
CA PRO A 69 1.30 0.88 -9.85
C PRO A 69 1.19 1.95 -8.75
N ALA A 70 0.74 1.55 -7.56
CA ALA A 70 0.58 2.46 -6.44
C ALA A 70 0.62 1.74 -5.09
N VAL A 71 0.98 2.50 -4.05
CA VAL A 71 0.66 2.19 -2.65
C VAL A 71 -0.62 2.94 -2.28
N TYR A 72 -1.50 2.32 -1.50
CA TYR A 72 -2.79 2.88 -1.14
C TYR A 72 -3.11 2.64 0.34
N LEU A 73 -3.89 3.56 0.90
CA LEU A 73 -4.43 3.53 2.26
C LEU A 73 -5.96 3.58 2.18
N LEU A 74 -6.64 2.60 2.77
CA LEU A 74 -8.09 2.60 2.98
C LEU A 74 -8.40 3.18 4.35
N LYS A 75 -9.42 4.04 4.43
CA LYS A 75 -9.81 4.74 5.66
C LYS A 75 -11.31 4.65 5.90
N ASP A 76 -11.72 4.78 7.16
CA ASP A 76 -13.13 4.97 7.50
C ASP A 76 -13.59 6.43 7.29
N ALA A 77 -14.85 6.71 7.63
CA ALA A 77 -15.45 8.04 7.46
C ALA A 77 -14.85 9.11 8.39
N GLY A 78 -14.12 8.72 9.44
CA GLY A 78 -13.40 9.61 10.34
C GLY A 78 -11.90 9.70 10.02
N ASP A 79 -11.50 9.34 8.79
CA ASP A 79 -10.12 9.31 8.32
C ASP A 79 -9.18 8.35 9.10
N ARG A 80 -9.73 7.41 9.89
CA ARG A 80 -8.91 6.43 10.59
C ARG A 80 -8.28 5.44 9.60
N PRO A 81 -6.96 5.18 9.68
CA PRO A 81 -6.27 4.23 8.81
C PRO A 81 -6.75 2.80 9.07
N LEU A 82 -7.34 2.16 8.06
CA LEU A 82 -7.82 0.78 8.18
C LEU A 82 -6.82 -0.19 7.57
N TYR A 83 -6.37 0.06 6.34
CA TYR A 83 -5.52 -0.89 5.63
C TYR A 83 -4.59 -0.21 4.62
N VAL A 84 -3.31 -0.55 4.66
CA VAL A 84 -2.32 -0.17 3.64
C VAL A 84 -1.99 -1.38 2.77
N GLY A 85 -1.89 -1.16 1.46
CA GLY A 85 -1.35 -2.17 0.55
C GLY A 85 -0.75 -1.56 -0.71
N LYS A 86 -0.14 -2.40 -1.54
CA LYS A 86 0.35 -2.02 -2.88
C LYS A 86 -0.29 -2.81 -4.02
N ALA A 87 -0.24 -2.24 -5.22
CA ALA A 87 -0.80 -2.82 -6.43
C ALA A 87 0.04 -2.47 -7.66
N ILE A 88 0.10 -3.39 -8.64
CA ILE A 88 0.60 -3.09 -10.00
C ILE A 88 -0.48 -2.36 -10.81
N ASN A 89 -1.76 -2.66 -10.54
CA ASN A 89 -2.90 -1.95 -11.11
C ASN A 89 -3.87 -1.61 -9.96
N LEU A 90 -3.83 -0.35 -9.52
CA LEU A 90 -4.56 0.08 -8.33
C LEU A 90 -6.07 -0.11 -8.47
N ARG A 91 -6.66 0.35 -9.57
CA ARG A 91 -8.10 0.20 -9.87
C ARG A 91 -8.57 -1.25 -9.75
N ARG A 92 -7.84 -2.19 -10.37
CA ARG A 92 -8.17 -3.63 -10.30
C ARG A 92 -8.07 -4.16 -8.87
N ARG A 93 -7.04 -3.75 -8.12
CA ARG A 93 -6.85 -4.16 -6.72
C ARG A 93 -7.97 -3.65 -5.83
N LEU A 94 -8.36 -2.39 -5.95
CA LEU A 94 -9.46 -1.78 -5.18
C LEU A 94 -10.80 -2.45 -5.51
N ARG A 95 -11.10 -2.70 -6.78
CA ARG A 95 -12.29 -3.49 -7.17
C ARG A 95 -12.33 -4.87 -6.51
N ALA A 96 -11.17 -5.49 -6.28
CA ALA A 96 -11.10 -6.78 -5.59
C ALA A 96 -11.37 -6.69 -4.08
N HIS A 97 -11.15 -5.54 -3.43
CA HIS A 97 -11.60 -5.29 -2.06
C HIS A 97 -13.12 -5.15 -2.02
N PHE A 98 -13.69 -4.36 -2.94
CA PHE A 98 -15.12 -4.07 -3.00
C PHE A 98 -15.97 -5.12 -3.74
N ALA A 99 -15.41 -6.30 -4.02
CA ALA A 99 -16.15 -7.36 -4.70
C ALA A 99 -17.24 -7.93 -3.77
N GLY A 100 -18.51 -7.83 -4.18
CA GLY A 100 -19.66 -8.22 -3.33
C GLY A 100 -19.61 -9.64 -2.76
N ARG A 101 -18.98 -10.59 -3.46
CA ARG A 101 -18.73 -11.96 -2.96
C ARG A 101 -17.88 -12.01 -1.68
N ARG A 102 -17.10 -10.97 -1.39
CA ARG A 102 -16.23 -10.88 -0.22
C ARG A 102 -16.93 -10.32 1.01
N TRP A 103 -18.09 -9.68 0.87
CA TRP A 103 -18.79 -9.02 1.98
C TRP A 103 -18.93 -9.89 3.24
N ARG A 104 -19.21 -11.18 3.08
CA ARG A 104 -19.35 -12.12 4.20
C ARG A 104 -18.03 -12.52 4.87
N ALA A 105 -16.90 -12.30 4.20
CA ALA A 105 -15.57 -12.71 4.62
C ALA A 105 -14.62 -11.54 4.86
N ILE A 106 -15.05 -10.29 4.66
CA ILE A 106 -14.22 -9.14 5.01
C ILE A 106 -14.12 -9.02 6.53
N LYS A 107 -12.97 -8.54 7.00
CA LYS A 107 -12.82 -8.16 8.40
C LYS A 107 -13.83 -7.04 8.73
N PRO A 108 -14.43 -7.04 9.93
CA PRO A 108 -15.45 -6.05 10.32
C PRO A 108 -15.03 -4.61 10.07
N ASP A 109 -13.81 -4.22 10.40
CA ASP A 109 -13.27 -2.88 10.16
C ASP A 109 -13.32 -2.46 8.69
N LEU A 110 -13.03 -3.39 7.76
CA LEU A 110 -13.08 -3.10 6.32
C LEU A 110 -14.50 -2.90 5.79
N SER A 111 -15.54 -3.25 6.57
CA SER A 111 -16.93 -2.89 6.22
C SER A 111 -17.20 -1.39 6.39
N HIS A 112 -16.33 -0.66 7.09
CA HIS A 112 -16.44 0.78 7.36
C HIS A 112 -15.65 1.65 6.39
N ILE A 113 -15.03 1.08 5.34
CA ILE A 113 -14.27 1.87 4.38
C ILE A 113 -15.18 2.92 3.72
N ALA A 114 -14.78 4.18 3.85
CA ALA A 114 -15.47 5.33 3.26
C ALA A 114 -14.60 6.12 2.29
N GLY A 115 -13.27 6.00 2.41
CA GLY A 115 -12.30 6.72 1.61
C GLY A 115 -11.04 5.92 1.31
N ALA A 116 -10.25 6.43 0.37
CA ALA A 116 -8.94 5.90 0.04
C ALA A 116 -7.98 7.03 -0.36
N GLU A 117 -6.72 6.87 -0.01
CA GLU A 117 -5.59 7.67 -0.50
C GLU A 117 -4.64 6.75 -1.26
N TRP A 118 -3.89 7.29 -2.21
CA TRP A 118 -2.86 6.53 -2.91
C TRP A 118 -1.73 7.41 -3.36
N GLN A 119 -0.60 6.75 -3.59
CA GLN A 119 0.57 7.33 -4.18
C GLN A 119 1.07 6.40 -5.29
N GLU A 120 1.09 6.90 -6.52
CA GLU A 120 1.65 6.17 -7.65
C GLU A 120 3.17 6.02 -7.47
N VAL A 121 3.71 4.92 -7.99
CA VAL A 121 5.11 4.51 -7.83
C VAL A 121 5.68 4.00 -9.14
N GLY A 122 6.96 4.26 -9.38
CA GLY A 122 7.63 3.90 -10.64
C GLY A 122 8.22 2.49 -10.65
N SER A 123 8.40 1.89 -9.47
CA SER A 123 9.07 0.61 -9.33
C SER A 123 8.49 -0.25 -8.21
N GLU A 124 8.72 -1.55 -8.32
CA GLU A 124 8.34 -2.48 -7.25
C GLU A 124 9.10 -2.21 -5.95
N LEU A 125 10.38 -1.84 -6.04
CA LEU A 125 11.20 -1.52 -4.88
C LEU A 125 10.63 -0.31 -4.11
N GLU A 126 10.29 0.76 -4.84
CA GLU A 126 9.61 1.92 -4.25
C GLU A 126 8.28 1.51 -3.60
N ALA A 127 7.47 0.69 -4.27
CA ALA A 127 6.20 0.21 -3.73
C ALA A 127 6.37 -0.54 -2.41
N LEU A 128 7.40 -1.40 -2.30
CA LEU A 128 7.70 -2.15 -1.08
C LEU A 128 8.13 -1.25 0.07
N LEU A 129 9.00 -0.28 -0.20
CA LEU A 129 9.50 0.65 0.80
C LEU A 129 8.39 1.57 1.30
N ARG A 130 7.61 2.15 0.39
CA ARG A 130 6.50 3.05 0.76
C ARG A 130 5.36 2.32 1.47
N GLU A 131 5.03 1.09 1.07
CA GLU A 131 4.04 0.27 1.80
C GLU A 131 4.48 0.03 3.24
N ALA A 132 5.74 -0.38 3.46
CA ALA A 132 6.27 -0.62 4.79
C ALA A 132 6.34 0.67 5.62
N ALA A 133 6.77 1.78 5.02
CA ALA A 133 6.80 3.08 5.67
C ALA A 133 5.40 3.55 6.09
N TRP A 134 4.38 3.42 5.22
CA TRP A 134 3.00 3.79 5.54
C TRP A 134 2.39 2.89 6.61
N ILE A 135 2.68 1.58 6.61
CA ILE A 135 2.23 0.68 7.69
C ILE A 135 2.82 1.13 9.02
N HIS A 136 4.12 1.44 9.05
CA HIS A 136 4.79 1.91 10.26
C HIS A 136 4.24 3.27 10.74
N GLU A 137 4.11 4.25 9.85
CA GLU A 137 3.68 5.61 10.19
C GLU A 137 2.18 5.67 10.57
N ARG A 138 1.32 4.98 9.82
CA ARG A 138 -0.14 5.11 9.94
C ARG A 138 -0.77 4.08 10.88
N GLN A 139 -0.04 3.03 11.29
CA GLN A 139 -0.52 1.97 12.18
C GLN A 139 -1.94 1.46 11.84
N PRO A 140 -2.21 1.07 10.58
CA PRO A 140 -3.56 0.73 10.13
C PRO A 140 -4.12 -0.51 10.86
N THR A 141 -5.37 -0.45 11.32
CA THR A 141 -5.94 -1.44 12.26
C THR A 141 -5.99 -2.87 11.70
N VAL A 142 -6.06 -3.02 10.38
CA VAL A 142 -6.26 -4.32 9.72
C VAL A 142 -4.96 -4.98 9.27
N ASN A 143 -3.90 -4.21 9.04
CA ASN A 143 -2.60 -4.78 8.71
C ASN A 143 -2.06 -5.57 9.91
N VAL A 144 -1.35 -6.65 9.62
CA VAL A 144 -0.57 -7.31 10.66
C VAL A 144 0.53 -6.33 11.06
N GLN A 145 0.52 -5.91 12.31
CA GLN A 145 1.57 -5.07 12.89
C GLN A 145 2.79 -5.96 13.12
N VAL A 146 3.67 -6.00 12.13
CA VAL A 146 5.00 -6.58 12.26
C VAL A 146 5.97 -5.46 12.62
N GLY A 147 6.90 -5.76 13.52
CA GLY A 147 8.00 -4.86 13.82
C GLY A 147 8.88 -4.59 12.60
N GLU A 148 9.95 -3.82 12.81
CA GLU A 148 10.89 -3.53 11.73
C GLU A 148 11.40 -4.82 11.07
N PRO A 149 11.59 -4.81 9.74
CA PRO A 149 12.24 -5.90 9.05
C PRO A 149 13.59 -6.26 9.71
N ASP A 150 13.73 -7.50 10.18
CA ASP A 150 15.00 -8.00 10.66
C ASP A 150 15.80 -8.64 9.50
N LEU A 151 17.07 -8.26 9.36
CA LEU A 151 18.00 -8.89 8.41
C LEU A 151 18.26 -10.35 8.75
N ALA A 152 18.44 -10.66 10.04
CA ALA A 152 18.82 -12.00 10.48
C ALA A 152 17.70 -13.02 10.27
N ALA A 153 16.44 -12.56 10.29
CA ALA A 153 15.26 -13.38 10.01
C ALA A 153 15.03 -13.67 8.52
N ARG A 154 15.85 -13.11 7.61
CA ARG A 154 15.66 -13.24 6.15
C ARG A 154 16.76 -14.10 5.54
N ASP A 155 16.35 -15.00 4.65
CA ASP A 155 17.29 -15.78 3.83
C ASP A 155 17.85 -14.91 2.70
N ILE A 156 18.91 -14.16 3.01
CA ILE A 156 19.60 -13.25 2.08
C ILE A 156 21.05 -13.71 1.95
N PRO A 157 21.56 -13.95 0.73
CA PRO A 157 22.97 -14.24 0.51
C PRO A 157 23.86 -13.15 1.11
N ARG A 158 24.85 -13.53 1.93
CA ARG A 158 25.75 -12.58 2.62
C ARG A 158 26.42 -11.59 1.66
N ALA A 159 26.72 -12.02 0.43
CA ALA A 159 27.32 -11.17 -0.61
C ALA A 159 26.44 -9.99 -1.06
N LEU A 160 25.14 -10.01 -0.75
CA LEU A 160 24.19 -8.95 -1.06
C LEU A 160 23.94 -8.00 0.12
N VAL A 161 24.36 -8.36 1.34
CA VAL A 161 24.20 -7.53 2.54
C VAL A 161 25.38 -6.58 2.65
N ARG A 162 25.34 -5.52 1.84
CA ARG A 162 26.32 -4.41 1.84
C ARG A 162 25.64 -3.12 1.47
N ASP A 163 26.21 -1.99 1.85
CA ASP A 163 25.69 -0.69 1.46
C ASP A 163 25.53 -0.61 -0.06
N VAL A 164 24.42 -0.07 -0.51
CA VAL A 164 24.08 -0.06 -1.94
C VAL A 164 23.23 1.14 -2.29
N LEU A 165 23.54 1.75 -3.43
CA LEU A 165 22.69 2.73 -4.08
C LEU A 165 22.03 2.08 -5.29
N VAL A 166 20.72 1.85 -5.23
CA VAL A 166 19.92 1.32 -6.33
C VAL A 166 19.31 2.48 -7.12
N ILE A 167 19.35 2.39 -8.45
CA ILE A 167 18.69 3.32 -9.35
C ILE A 167 17.48 2.61 -9.94
N ALA A 168 16.29 3.17 -9.74
CA ALA A 168 15.02 2.59 -10.13
C ALA A 168 14.19 3.56 -10.99
N PRO A 169 13.27 3.06 -11.84
CA PRO A 169 12.33 3.92 -12.55
C PRO A 169 11.47 4.75 -11.59
N SER A 170 11.17 5.99 -11.98
CA SER A 170 10.21 6.85 -11.28
C SER A 170 8.88 6.87 -12.01
N VAL A 171 7.82 7.20 -11.28
CA VAL A 171 6.50 7.51 -11.87
C VAL A 171 6.51 8.87 -12.55
N GLU A 172 7.37 9.78 -12.12
CA GLU A 172 7.52 11.09 -12.74
C GLU A 172 8.34 10.96 -14.02
N GLU A 173 7.81 11.53 -15.10
CA GLU A 173 8.48 11.54 -16.40
C GLU A 173 9.88 12.16 -16.32
N ASP A 174 10.81 11.65 -17.12
CA ASP A 174 12.21 12.08 -17.14
C ASP A 174 12.89 12.11 -15.75
N SER A 175 12.45 11.25 -14.84
CA SER A 175 13.00 11.14 -13.48
C SER A 175 13.35 9.70 -13.13
N VAL A 176 14.21 9.54 -12.13
CA VAL A 176 14.54 8.25 -11.51
C VAL A 176 14.47 8.36 -10.00
N GLU A 177 14.25 7.22 -9.35
CA GLU A 177 14.38 7.08 -7.90
C GLU A 177 15.78 6.55 -7.56
N LEU A 178 16.47 7.25 -6.66
CA LEU A 178 17.74 6.82 -6.08
C LEU A 178 17.46 6.28 -4.68
N VAL A 179 17.62 4.98 -4.50
CA VAL A 179 17.33 4.27 -3.24
C VAL A 179 18.65 3.88 -2.58
N GLY A 180 18.96 4.48 -1.43
CA GLY A 180 20.11 4.11 -0.62
C GLY A 180 19.69 3.12 0.46
N ALA A 181 20.50 2.09 0.69
CA ALA A 181 20.31 1.14 1.78
C ALA A 181 21.66 0.83 2.44
N ARG A 182 21.69 0.90 3.77
CA ARG A 182 22.87 0.59 4.59
C ARG A 182 22.69 -0.71 5.35
N VAL A 183 23.80 -1.37 5.64
CA VAL A 183 23.80 -2.64 6.39
C VAL A 183 23.26 -2.52 7.81
N ASP A 184 23.27 -1.32 8.39
CA ASP A 184 22.76 -1.04 9.73
C ASP A 184 21.24 -0.76 9.76
N GLY A 185 20.55 -0.92 8.63
CA GLY A 185 19.09 -0.81 8.54
C GLY A 185 18.60 0.51 7.94
N GLU A 186 19.45 1.54 7.94
CA GLU A 186 19.13 2.87 7.42
C GLU A 186 18.89 2.85 5.91
N TRP A 187 17.91 3.63 5.46
CA TRP A 187 17.56 3.72 4.05
C TRP A 187 17.23 5.17 3.68
N MET A 188 17.22 5.45 2.38
CA MET A 188 16.73 6.71 1.85
C MET A 188 16.15 6.49 0.46
N ILE A 189 15.23 7.35 0.05
CA ILE A 189 14.77 7.46 -1.33
C ILE A 189 14.80 8.92 -1.76
N GLN A 190 15.38 9.19 -2.92
CA GLN A 190 15.50 10.53 -3.48
C GLN A 190 15.22 10.48 -4.98
N ARG A 191 14.15 11.16 -5.40
CA ARG A 191 13.88 11.38 -6.81
C ARG A 191 14.87 12.37 -7.41
N THR A 192 15.31 12.14 -8.64
CA THR A 192 16.14 13.09 -9.39
C THR A 192 15.76 13.12 -10.87
N ARG A 193 15.81 14.31 -11.48
CA ARG A 193 15.62 14.47 -12.92
C ARG A 193 16.79 13.85 -13.69
N ARG A 194 16.49 13.20 -14.82
CA ARG A 194 17.46 12.56 -15.71
C ARG A 194 18.38 13.56 -16.40
N ASN A 195 17.92 14.79 -16.62
CA ASN A 195 18.73 15.88 -17.17
C ASN A 195 19.90 16.31 -16.26
N GLY A 196 19.94 15.83 -15.01
CA GLY A 196 21.04 16.04 -14.09
C GLY A 196 20.99 17.35 -13.31
N ALA A 197 19.94 18.17 -13.46
CA ALA A 197 19.82 19.48 -12.84
C ALA A 197 20.03 19.44 -11.31
N ASP A 198 19.51 18.40 -10.66
CA ASP A 198 19.51 18.27 -9.21
C ASP A 198 20.66 17.38 -8.67
N LEU A 199 21.45 16.75 -9.56
CA LEU A 199 22.45 15.75 -9.17
C LEU A 199 23.56 16.29 -8.27
N ALA A 200 23.91 17.58 -8.38
CA ALA A 200 24.94 18.16 -7.51
C ALA A 200 24.50 18.12 -6.04
N VAL A 201 23.26 18.51 -5.76
CA VAL A 201 22.68 18.50 -4.41
C VAL A 201 22.43 17.06 -3.96
N HIS A 202 21.85 16.24 -4.82
CA HIS A 202 21.53 14.84 -4.49
C HIS A 202 22.79 14.02 -4.22
N ALA A 203 23.86 14.17 -5.00
CA ALA A 203 25.11 13.48 -4.75
C ALA A 203 25.73 13.83 -3.39
N GLN A 204 25.67 15.11 -2.98
CA GLN A 204 26.14 15.50 -1.64
C GLN A 204 25.31 14.84 -0.53
N ARG A 205 23.97 14.82 -0.67
CA ARG A 205 23.07 14.17 0.29
C ARG A 205 23.34 12.67 0.39
N ILE A 206 23.47 11.99 -0.75
CA ILE A 206 23.74 10.55 -0.82
C ILE A 206 25.10 10.21 -0.20
N MET A 207 26.16 10.95 -0.55
CA MET A 207 27.47 10.70 0.06
C MET A 207 27.46 10.96 1.57
N ARG A 208 26.72 11.98 2.04
CA ARG A 208 26.52 12.22 3.47
C ARG A 208 25.79 11.05 4.13
N PHE A 209 24.71 10.56 3.53
CA PHE A 209 23.95 9.42 4.03
C PHE A 209 24.84 8.19 4.23
N PHE A 210 25.67 7.80 3.25
CA PHE A 210 26.54 6.62 3.37
C PHE A 210 27.77 6.80 4.26
N ARG A 211 28.29 8.03 4.41
CA ARG A 211 29.51 8.29 5.20
C ARG A 211 29.25 8.67 6.64
N SER A 212 28.05 9.17 6.93
CA SER A 212 27.74 9.64 8.26
C SER A 212 27.43 8.47 9.19
N ARG A 213 27.91 8.54 10.42
CA ARG A 213 27.35 7.76 11.54
C ARG A 213 26.12 8.47 12.12
N LEU A 214 25.28 9.09 11.27
CA LEU A 214 24.10 9.82 11.73
C LEU A 214 23.37 8.95 12.76
N ARG A 215 23.05 9.54 13.92
CA ARG A 215 22.22 8.86 14.91
C ARG A 215 20.89 8.61 14.22
N ARG A 216 20.48 7.34 14.20
CA ARG A 216 19.19 6.90 13.68
C ARG A 216 18.09 7.81 14.22
N ASP A 217 17.35 8.44 13.32
CA ASP A 217 16.15 9.15 13.72
C ASP A 217 15.15 8.07 14.13
N VAL A 218 14.77 8.00 15.41
CA VAL A 218 13.95 6.90 15.96
C VAL A 218 12.56 6.86 15.29
N VAL A 219 12.20 7.89 14.54
CA VAL A 219 10.92 8.05 13.84
C VAL A 219 10.87 7.28 12.52
N GLU A 220 11.99 7.05 11.82
CA GLU A 220 11.97 6.33 10.54
C GLU A 220 12.30 4.83 10.70
N PRO A 221 11.49 3.93 10.09
CA PRO A 221 11.69 2.50 10.22
C PRO A 221 12.93 2.02 9.46
N ALA A 222 13.62 1.00 9.97
CA ALA A 222 14.76 0.38 9.28
C ALA A 222 14.27 -0.49 8.12
N LEU A 223 14.21 0.09 6.92
CA LEU A 223 13.68 -0.60 5.74
C LEU A 223 14.76 -1.09 4.76
N ALA A 224 16.05 -0.83 5.00
CA ALA A 224 17.14 -1.44 4.21
C ALA A 224 17.04 -2.96 4.04
N PRO A 225 16.55 -3.75 5.02
CA PRO A 225 16.40 -5.20 4.86
C PRO A 225 15.42 -5.61 3.76
N ILE A 226 14.45 -4.75 3.45
CA ILE A 226 13.55 -4.92 2.31
C ILE A 226 14.33 -4.79 0.99
N VAL A 227 15.26 -3.83 0.91
CA VAL A 227 16.10 -3.60 -0.28
C VAL A 227 16.96 -4.82 -0.57
N PHE A 228 17.68 -5.35 0.42
CA PHE A 228 18.53 -6.53 0.22
C PHE A 228 17.72 -7.78 -0.13
N SER A 229 16.57 -7.98 0.52
CA SER A 229 15.66 -9.08 0.19
C SER A 229 15.08 -8.96 -1.21
N TRP A 230 14.78 -7.74 -1.66
CA TRP A 230 14.33 -7.49 -3.02
C TRP A 230 15.46 -7.77 -4.03
N LEU A 231 16.68 -7.30 -3.77
CA LEU A 231 17.84 -7.57 -4.62
C LEU A 231 18.11 -9.08 -4.79
N ALA A 232 17.95 -9.86 -3.71
CA ALA A 232 18.17 -11.31 -3.75
C ALA A 232 17.16 -12.09 -4.61
N ARG A 233 15.93 -11.56 -4.77
CA ARG A 233 14.83 -12.30 -5.40
C ARG A 233 14.42 -11.75 -6.76
N ARG A 234 14.34 -10.42 -6.88
CA ARG A 234 13.72 -9.71 -8.00
C ARG A 234 14.60 -8.60 -8.58
N GLY A 235 15.57 -8.13 -7.81
CA GLY A 235 16.48 -7.05 -8.20
C GLY A 235 17.82 -7.52 -8.78
N VAL A 236 17.94 -8.75 -9.26
CA VAL A 236 19.21 -9.31 -9.79
C VAL A 236 19.78 -8.41 -10.89
N ASN A 237 18.90 -7.91 -11.76
CA ASN A 237 19.28 -7.05 -12.86
C ASN A 237 19.30 -5.56 -12.49
N ALA A 238 18.92 -5.14 -11.27
CA ALA A 238 18.80 -3.73 -10.92
C ALA A 238 20.13 -2.98 -11.10
N THR A 239 20.08 -1.74 -11.62
CA THR A 239 21.28 -0.91 -11.69
C THR A 239 21.58 -0.40 -10.30
N ARG A 240 22.83 -0.63 -9.89
CA ARG A 240 23.31 -0.34 -8.55
C ARG A 240 24.74 0.16 -8.61
N LEU A 241 25.07 0.99 -7.64
CA LEU A 241 26.42 1.44 -7.37
C LEU A 241 26.79 1.01 -5.95
N ASP A 242 28.04 0.59 -5.78
CA ASP A 242 28.64 0.52 -4.46
C ASP A 242 29.04 1.95 -4.06
N PRO A 243 28.45 2.52 -2.99
CA PRO A 243 28.76 3.88 -2.57
C PRO A 243 30.21 4.03 -2.07
N HIS A 244 30.88 2.94 -1.70
CA HIS A 244 32.26 2.95 -1.22
C HIS A 244 33.29 2.93 -2.37
N ASP A 245 32.87 2.59 -3.59
CA ASP A 245 33.69 2.70 -4.81
C ASP A 245 33.78 4.15 -5.34
N VAL A 246 33.20 5.11 -4.63
CA VAL A 246 33.10 6.53 -5.04
C VAL A 246 33.82 7.44 -4.04
N ARG A 247 34.80 8.23 -4.52
CA ARG A 247 35.68 9.03 -3.65
C ARG A 247 35.00 10.24 -3.03
N ASP A 248 34.08 10.89 -3.72
CA ASP A 248 33.38 12.08 -3.24
C ASP A 248 32.07 12.34 -4.03
N ALA A 249 31.34 13.37 -3.62
CA ALA A 249 30.08 13.75 -4.25
C ALA A 249 30.25 14.21 -5.71
N ARG A 250 31.43 14.74 -6.09
CA ARG A 250 31.69 15.17 -7.46
C ARG A 250 31.84 13.95 -8.37
N GLU A 251 32.54 12.92 -7.93
CA GLU A 251 32.65 11.65 -8.64
C GLU A 251 31.29 10.95 -8.74
N LEU A 252 30.53 10.89 -7.64
CA LEU A 252 29.18 10.32 -7.64
C LEU A 252 28.29 11.00 -8.69
N ARG A 253 28.27 12.34 -8.69
CA ARG A 253 27.51 13.15 -9.66
C ARG A 253 27.89 12.78 -11.10
N THR A 254 29.17 12.65 -11.40
CA THR A 254 29.66 12.29 -12.75
C THR A 254 29.18 10.90 -13.16
N ARG A 255 29.30 9.89 -12.27
CA ARG A 255 28.84 8.52 -12.54
C ARG A 255 27.33 8.46 -12.74
N LEU A 256 26.55 9.13 -11.87
CA LEU A 256 25.10 9.24 -12.03
C LEU A 256 24.72 9.93 -13.34
N ALA A 257 25.34 11.05 -13.68
CA ALA A 257 25.07 11.76 -14.94
C ALA A 257 25.39 10.92 -16.19
N ALA A 258 26.40 10.04 -16.13
CA ALA A 258 26.66 9.09 -17.20
C ALA A 258 25.54 8.04 -17.32
N LEU A 259 25.10 7.47 -16.18
CA LEU A 259 24.01 6.47 -16.17
C LEU A 259 22.67 7.05 -16.62
N LEU A 260 22.31 8.27 -16.20
CA LEU A 260 20.99 8.86 -16.51
C LEU A 260 20.85 9.26 -17.99
N ARG A 261 21.98 9.52 -18.67
CA ARG A 261 22.04 9.76 -20.11
C ARG A 261 21.88 8.50 -20.96
N ASP A 262 21.97 7.31 -20.36
CA ASP A 262 21.73 6.07 -21.07
C ASP A 262 20.22 5.90 -21.37
N GLU A 263 19.84 5.99 -22.64
CA GLU A 263 18.45 5.81 -23.06
C GLU A 263 17.93 4.38 -22.85
N ARG A 264 18.84 3.40 -22.73
CA ARG A 264 18.52 2.00 -22.43
C ARG A 264 18.43 1.73 -20.93
N LEU A 265 18.68 2.74 -20.09
CA LEU A 265 18.48 2.64 -18.66
C LEU A 265 17.05 2.13 -18.41
N PHE A 266 16.97 0.93 -17.84
CA PHE A 266 15.77 0.12 -17.55
C PHE A 266 15.11 -0.64 -18.72
N ARG A 267 15.30 -0.28 -20.00
CA ARG A 267 14.63 -0.97 -21.12
C ARG A 267 15.01 -2.44 -21.23
N GLU A 268 16.31 -2.74 -21.24
CA GLU A 268 16.85 -4.11 -21.30
C GLU A 268 16.43 -4.98 -20.10
N ARG A 269 15.93 -4.35 -19.03
CA ARG A 269 15.58 -5.00 -17.76
C ARG A 269 14.09 -5.18 -17.54
N LEU A 270 13.25 -4.37 -18.21
CA LEU A 270 11.80 -4.50 -18.17
C LEU A 270 11.28 -5.54 -19.18
N GLU A 271 11.99 -5.75 -20.28
CA GLU A 271 11.64 -6.75 -21.31
C GLU A 271 11.89 -8.22 -20.88
N GLN A 272 12.47 -8.43 -19.69
CA GLN A 272 12.83 -9.76 -19.15
C GLN A 272 11.87 -10.28 -18.06
N CYS A 273 10.62 -9.78 -18.00
CA CYS A 273 9.60 -10.21 -17.03
C CYS A 273 8.38 -10.85 -17.70
#